data_AF-A0A954T9H1-F1
#
_entry.id   AF-A0A954T9H1-F1
#
_cell.length_a   1.000
_cell.length_b   1.000
_cell.length_c   1.000
_cell.angle_alpha   90.00
_cell.angle_beta   90.00
_cell.angle_gamma   90.00
#
_symmetry.space_group_name_H-M   'P 1'
#
loop_
_entity.id
_entity.type
_entity.pdbx_description
1 polymer ?
#
loop_
_entity_poly.entity_id
_entity_poly.type
_entity_poly.pdbx_seq_one_letter_code
_entity_poly.pdbx_strand_id
1 'polypeptide(L)'
;MRKWKLASFGTAALLAGASLPLCCFSGCGTEAGSAPPAQQSAPQDRGGAPAERVAAKYSDEGQLLLPQNHREWMFIGAPVTPHDMNDGKAAFPEFHNVYIDPVSFAAYRKTGRFPGGTVILKETVSVGAKSMASGNGYFQGEFASLEAMVKDEARFTDEPGGWAFFRFGEAPDYDSIGARMKTEDCNSCHAGASEDYVFSETYPVLRAARPKLPAE
;
A
#
# COMPACT_ATOMS: atom_id res chain seq x y z
N MET A 1 39.96 33.66 -29.91
CA MET A 1 39.57 34.88 -29.17
C MET A 1 38.05 35.01 -29.16
N ARG A 2 37.39 34.80 -28.02
CA ARG A 2 36.02 35.26 -27.73
C ARG A 2 35.87 35.20 -26.20
N LYS A 3 35.81 36.37 -25.57
CA LYS A 3 35.70 36.58 -24.12
C LYS A 3 34.22 36.58 -23.74
N TRP A 4 33.80 35.78 -22.76
CA TRP A 4 32.51 35.93 -22.09
C TRP A 4 32.76 36.19 -20.60
N LYS A 5 32.09 37.23 -20.11
CA LYS A 5 32.30 37.90 -18.82
C LYS A 5 31.66 37.09 -17.67
N LEU A 6 32.37 36.99 -16.55
CA LEU A 6 31.78 36.67 -15.24
C LEU A 6 30.91 37.83 -14.76
N ALA A 7 29.78 37.52 -14.14
CA ALA A 7 29.05 38.43 -13.27
C ALA A 7 28.89 37.78 -11.88
N SER A 8 29.51 38.41 -10.88
CA SER A 8 29.27 38.21 -9.45
C SER A 8 28.53 39.42 -8.93
N PHE A 9 27.41 39.19 -8.23
CA PHE A 9 26.73 40.10 -7.30
C PHE A 9 25.82 39.18 -6.44
N GLY A 10 25.68 39.29 -5.13
CA GLY A 10 26.21 40.19 -4.12
C GLY A 10 25.56 39.77 -2.79
N THR A 11 26.35 39.74 -1.73
CA THR A 11 25.93 39.42 -0.36
C THR A 11 25.15 40.61 0.21
N ALA A 12 24.01 40.37 0.87
CA ALA A 12 23.40 41.35 1.76
C ALA A 12 22.81 40.62 2.98
N ALA A 13 23.49 40.80 4.12
CA ALA A 13 22.99 40.51 5.45
C ALA A 13 22.31 41.77 6.01
N LEU A 14 21.16 41.61 6.67
CA LEU A 14 20.58 42.62 7.57
C LEU A 14 19.99 41.90 8.79
N LEU A 15 20.39 42.39 9.96
CA LEU A 15 20.06 41.93 11.31
C LEU A 15 18.91 42.75 11.92
N ALA A 16 18.35 42.19 13.01
CA ALA A 16 17.50 42.79 14.05
C ALA A 16 16.06 43.12 13.63
N GLY A 17 15.00 42.82 14.39
CA GLY A 17 14.83 42.41 15.78
C GLY A 17 13.59 43.11 16.32
N ALA A 18 12.63 42.40 16.93
CA ALA A 18 11.65 42.98 17.85
C ALA A 18 10.83 41.89 18.57
N SER A 19 10.66 42.11 19.86
CA SER A 19 10.10 41.22 20.88
C SER A 19 8.56 41.27 20.95
N LEU A 20 7.99 40.27 21.65
CA LEU A 20 6.56 40.01 21.92
C LEU A 20 5.78 41.19 22.56
N PRO A 21 4.43 41.11 22.62
CA PRO A 21 3.84 40.61 23.87
C PRO A 21 2.71 39.58 23.71
N LEU A 22 2.65 38.76 24.75
CA LEU A 22 1.62 37.83 25.18
C LEU A 22 0.33 38.61 25.55
N CYS A 23 -0.83 38.24 25.00
CA CYS A 23 -2.13 38.69 25.51
C CYS A 23 -2.90 37.48 26.07
N CYS A 24 -2.75 37.26 27.38
CA CYS A 24 -3.75 36.56 28.17
C CYS A 24 -4.86 37.56 28.52
N PHE A 25 -6.10 37.28 28.14
CA PHE A 25 -7.27 37.78 28.86
C PHE A 25 -8.26 36.65 29.06
N SER A 26 -8.26 36.12 30.28
CA SER A 26 -9.47 35.56 30.89
C SER A 26 -10.43 36.73 31.13
N GLY A 27 -11.68 36.57 30.67
CA GLY A 27 -12.72 37.57 30.86
C GLY A 27 -14.08 36.88 30.91
N CYS A 28 -14.58 36.72 32.13
CA CYS A 28 -15.93 36.31 32.44
C CYS A 28 -16.89 37.42 31.99
N GLY A 29 -17.91 37.08 31.20
CA GLY A 29 -18.94 38.00 30.73
C GLY A 29 -20.28 37.28 30.64
N THR A 30 -21.17 37.60 31.56
CA THR A 30 -22.58 37.24 31.56
C THR A 30 -23.34 38.07 30.53
N GLU A 31 -24.02 37.42 29.58
CA GLU A 31 -25.19 37.99 28.92
C GLU A 31 -26.32 36.95 28.87
N ALA A 32 -27.45 37.33 29.47
CA ALA A 32 -28.72 36.67 29.31
C ALA A 32 -29.38 37.19 28.02
N GLY A 33 -29.83 36.28 27.16
CA GLY A 33 -30.53 36.68 25.93
C GLY A 33 -31.00 35.48 25.11
N SER A 34 -32.28 35.17 25.27
CA SER A 34 -33.20 34.62 24.25
C SER A 34 -32.87 33.25 23.63
N ALA A 35 -33.65 32.24 24.03
CA ALA A 35 -33.66 30.92 23.42
C ALA A 35 -34.04 30.94 21.92
N PRO A 36 -33.29 30.26 21.04
CA PRO A 36 -33.72 29.99 19.67
C PRO A 36 -34.76 28.84 19.61
N PRO A 37 -35.63 28.81 18.58
CA PRO A 37 -36.72 27.85 18.49
C PRO A 37 -36.21 26.43 18.20
N ALA A 38 -36.97 25.44 18.66
CA ALA A 38 -36.72 24.02 18.47
C ALA A 38 -36.42 23.68 17.00
N GLN A 39 -35.17 23.32 16.72
CA GLN A 39 -34.79 22.70 15.47
C GLN A 39 -35.29 21.26 15.47
N GLN A 40 -36.12 20.97 14.46
CA GLN A 40 -36.54 19.62 14.10
C GLN A 40 -35.32 18.71 13.97
N SER A 41 -35.33 17.61 14.72
CA SER A 41 -34.32 16.57 14.65
C SER A 41 -34.26 16.01 13.23
N ALA A 42 -33.12 16.21 12.56
CA ALA A 42 -32.76 15.47 11.36
C ALA A 42 -32.80 13.95 11.66
N PRO A 43 -33.12 13.09 10.68
CA PRO A 43 -33.08 11.65 10.88
C PRO A 43 -31.67 11.27 11.32
N GLN A 44 -31.57 10.66 12.51
CA GLN A 44 -30.35 9.98 12.92
C GLN A 44 -30.06 8.91 11.89
N ASP A 45 -29.06 9.17 11.05
CA ASP A 45 -28.37 8.15 10.27
C ASP A 45 -27.90 7.10 11.28
N ARG A 46 -28.67 6.01 11.37
CA ARG A 46 -28.30 4.87 12.19
C ARG A 46 -27.06 4.33 11.52
N GLY A 47 -25.91 4.69 12.08
CA GLY A 47 -24.60 4.22 11.66
C GLY A 47 -24.63 2.71 11.43
N GLY A 48 -24.85 2.34 10.18
CA GLY A 48 -24.40 1.08 9.66
C GLY A 48 -22.89 1.22 9.57
N ALA A 49 -22.16 0.35 10.26
CA ALA A 49 -20.77 0.12 9.91
C ALA A 49 -20.69 -0.01 8.38
N PRO A 50 -19.73 0.63 7.70
CA PRO A 50 -19.63 0.50 6.26
C PRO A 50 -19.50 -1.00 5.97
N ALA A 51 -20.36 -1.50 5.10
CA ALA A 51 -20.32 -2.88 4.63
C ALA A 51 -18.87 -3.26 4.36
N GLU A 52 -18.48 -4.38 4.98
CA GLU A 52 -17.22 -5.09 4.80
C GLU A 52 -16.69 -4.87 3.39
N ARG A 53 -15.64 -4.05 3.26
CA ARG A 53 -15.04 -3.77 1.95
C ARG A 53 -14.31 -5.03 1.53
N VAL A 54 -15.01 -5.94 0.85
CA VAL A 54 -14.38 -7.06 0.16
C VAL A 54 -13.42 -6.47 -0.85
N ALA A 55 -12.12 -6.70 -0.66
CA ALA A 55 -11.09 -6.10 -1.47
C ALA A 55 -11.10 -6.63 -2.90
N ALA A 56 -11.47 -7.90 -3.06
CA ALA A 56 -11.73 -8.51 -4.36
C ALA A 56 -13.13 -8.14 -4.84
N LYS A 57 -13.21 -7.52 -6.01
CA LYS A 57 -14.47 -7.33 -6.75
C LYS A 57 -14.39 -8.12 -8.04
N TYR A 58 -15.51 -8.68 -8.45
CA TYR A 58 -15.60 -9.48 -9.68
C TYR A 58 -16.63 -8.87 -10.62
N SER A 59 -16.42 -9.02 -11.93
CA SER A 59 -17.43 -8.73 -12.94
C SER A 59 -18.58 -9.76 -12.86
N ASP A 60 -19.65 -9.53 -13.63
CA ASP A 60 -20.77 -10.47 -13.74
C ASP A 60 -20.32 -11.82 -14.32
N GLU A 61 -19.26 -11.82 -15.13
CA GLU A 61 -18.59 -12.99 -15.69
C GLU A 61 -17.63 -13.66 -14.70
N GLY A 62 -17.53 -13.14 -13.48
CA GLY A 62 -16.69 -13.68 -12.41
C GLY A 62 -15.20 -13.38 -12.55
N GLN A 63 -14.82 -12.41 -13.39
CA GLN A 63 -13.43 -12.02 -13.59
C GLN A 63 -12.99 -11.00 -12.52
N LEU A 64 -11.78 -11.12 -11.99
CA LEU A 64 -11.27 -10.19 -10.96
C LEU A 64 -11.10 -8.79 -11.56
N LEU A 65 -11.76 -7.80 -10.97
CA LEU A 65 -11.61 -6.40 -11.34
C LEU A 65 -10.34 -5.81 -10.70
N LEU A 66 -9.67 -4.91 -11.42
CA LEU A 66 -8.51 -4.17 -10.91
C LEU A 66 -8.83 -3.48 -9.58
N PRO A 67 -8.13 -3.83 -8.48
CA PRO A 67 -8.34 -3.16 -7.21
C PRO A 67 -7.98 -1.67 -7.30
N GLN A 68 -8.98 -0.83 -7.09
CA GLN A 68 -8.85 0.61 -7.16
C GLN A 68 -8.11 1.14 -5.92
N ASN A 69 -7.29 2.18 -6.12
CA ASN A 69 -6.52 2.85 -5.05
C ASN A 69 -5.66 1.89 -4.22
N HIS A 70 -5.15 0.81 -4.82
CA HIS A 70 -4.38 -0.20 -4.10
C HIS A 70 -3.09 0.35 -3.45
N ARG A 71 -2.54 1.46 -3.95
CA ARG A 71 -1.40 2.14 -3.32
C ARG A 71 -1.74 2.80 -1.98
N GLU A 72 -3.02 2.90 -1.62
CA GLU A 72 -3.48 3.32 -0.28
C GLU A 72 -3.69 2.12 0.67
N TRP A 73 -3.46 0.90 0.21
CA TRP A 73 -3.58 -0.29 1.04
C TRP A 73 -2.38 -0.44 1.98
N MET A 74 -2.42 -1.46 2.84
CA MET A 74 -1.36 -1.69 3.81
C MET A 74 -0.12 -2.26 3.10
N PHE A 75 0.89 -1.42 2.91
CA PHE A 75 2.22 -1.86 2.50
C PHE A 75 2.80 -2.86 3.51
N ILE A 76 3.34 -3.98 3.02
CA ILE A 76 3.87 -5.06 3.88
C ILE A 76 5.35 -5.38 3.67
N GLY A 77 5.92 -4.98 2.53
CA GLY A 77 7.36 -5.11 2.25
C GLY A 77 7.73 -4.79 0.81
N ALA A 78 9.02 -4.60 0.58
CA ALA A 78 9.58 -4.30 -0.73
C ALA A 78 10.91 -5.04 -0.97
N PRO A 79 10.89 -6.36 -1.23
CA PRO A 79 12.07 -7.05 -1.72
C PRO A 79 12.46 -6.52 -3.12
N VAL A 80 13.71 -6.79 -3.51
CA VAL A 80 14.23 -6.42 -4.83
C VAL A 80 14.99 -7.59 -5.42
N THR A 81 14.74 -7.88 -6.70
CA THR A 81 15.50 -8.84 -7.51
C THR A 81 16.07 -8.12 -8.73
N PRO A 82 17.24 -7.45 -8.59
CA PRO A 82 17.81 -6.66 -9.68
C PRO A 82 18.30 -7.51 -10.86
N HIS A 83 18.22 -6.99 -12.08
CA HIS A 83 18.75 -7.62 -13.29
C HIS A 83 20.23 -8.00 -13.14
N ASP A 84 21.04 -7.11 -12.56
CA ASP A 84 22.48 -7.34 -12.41
C ASP A 84 22.85 -8.41 -11.37
N MET A 85 21.89 -8.87 -10.57
CA MET A 85 22.03 -10.01 -9.67
C MET A 85 21.38 -11.29 -10.21
N ASN A 86 20.79 -11.25 -11.40
CA ASN A 86 19.98 -12.33 -11.99
C ASN A 86 20.31 -12.52 -13.48
N ASP A 87 21.60 -12.70 -13.80
CA ASP A 87 22.09 -12.96 -15.17
C ASP A 87 21.60 -11.95 -16.23
N GLY A 88 21.39 -10.70 -15.82
CA GLY A 88 20.86 -9.63 -16.68
C GLY A 88 19.34 -9.66 -16.87
N LYS A 89 18.63 -10.67 -16.34
CA LYS A 89 17.19 -10.86 -16.51
C LYS A 89 16.52 -11.45 -15.26
N ALA A 90 16.05 -10.57 -14.37
CA ALA A 90 15.20 -10.97 -13.27
C ALA A 90 13.87 -11.54 -13.80
N ALA A 91 13.35 -12.58 -13.13
CA ALA A 91 12.02 -13.13 -13.43
C ALA A 91 10.90 -12.12 -13.15
N PHE A 92 11.07 -11.30 -12.12
CA PHE A 92 10.17 -10.23 -11.71
C PHE A 92 10.97 -8.93 -11.56
N PRO A 93 11.13 -8.13 -12.63
CA PRO A 93 11.97 -6.93 -12.60
C PRO A 93 11.23 -5.75 -11.93
N GLU A 94 11.78 -5.05 -10.92
CA GLU A 94 12.91 -5.45 -10.08
C GLU A 94 12.56 -5.31 -8.60
N PHE A 95 12.16 -4.13 -8.14
CA PHE A 95 11.54 -3.94 -6.82
C PHE A 95 10.13 -4.48 -6.82
N HIS A 96 9.69 -5.08 -5.72
CA HIS A 96 8.35 -5.63 -5.56
C HIS A 96 7.65 -4.91 -4.41
N ASN A 97 6.91 -3.83 -4.68
CA ASN A 97 6.12 -3.19 -3.63
C ASN A 97 4.87 -4.04 -3.36
N VAL A 98 4.77 -4.59 -2.15
CA VAL A 98 3.70 -5.53 -1.80
C VAL A 98 2.72 -4.89 -0.83
N TYR A 99 1.43 -5.02 -1.15
CA TYR A 99 0.32 -4.47 -0.38
C TYR A 99 -0.69 -5.55 -0.07
N ILE A 100 -1.30 -5.49 1.11
CA ILE A 100 -2.45 -6.32 1.50
C ILE A 100 -3.64 -5.42 1.78
N ASP A 101 -4.84 -5.89 1.44
CA ASP A 101 -6.03 -5.10 1.71
C ASP A 101 -6.22 -4.80 3.21
N PRO A 102 -6.76 -3.62 3.58
CA PRO A 102 -6.82 -3.20 4.97
C PRO A 102 -7.69 -4.10 5.87
N VAL A 103 -8.74 -4.72 5.32
CA VAL A 103 -9.66 -5.57 6.09
C VAL A 103 -8.95 -6.86 6.46
N SER A 104 -8.29 -7.51 5.51
CA SER A 104 -7.54 -8.74 5.73
C SER A 104 -6.32 -8.51 6.60
N PHE A 105 -5.62 -7.38 6.46
CA PHE A 105 -4.54 -7.03 7.39
C PHE A 105 -5.03 -6.88 8.82
N ALA A 106 -6.19 -6.23 9.03
CA ALA A 106 -6.77 -6.08 10.35
C ALA A 106 -7.19 -7.42 10.96
N ALA A 107 -7.68 -8.35 10.15
CA ALA A 107 -7.97 -9.72 10.57
C ALA A 107 -6.67 -10.49 10.89
N TYR A 108 -5.68 -10.44 10.01
CA TYR A 108 -4.36 -11.05 10.19
C TYR A 108 -3.71 -10.62 11.49
N ARG A 109 -3.75 -9.32 11.82
CA ARG A 109 -3.20 -8.80 13.09
C ARG A 109 -3.87 -9.39 14.34
N LYS A 110 -5.13 -9.82 14.23
CA LYS A 110 -5.87 -10.43 15.35
C LYS A 110 -5.64 -11.93 15.44
N THR A 111 -5.50 -12.61 14.31
CA THR A 111 -5.58 -14.08 14.22
C THR A 111 -4.29 -14.76 13.79
N GLY A 112 -3.36 -14.02 13.17
CA GLY A 112 -2.20 -14.55 12.48
C GLY A 112 -2.55 -15.39 11.25
N ARG A 113 -3.75 -15.22 10.67
CA ARG A 113 -4.23 -15.99 9.52
C ARG A 113 -4.79 -15.07 8.45
N PHE A 114 -4.59 -15.43 7.18
CA PHE A 114 -5.24 -14.77 6.05
C PHE A 114 -6.67 -15.30 5.89
N PRO A 115 -7.71 -14.49 6.14
CA PRO A 115 -9.10 -14.92 5.95
C PRO A 115 -9.44 -15.11 4.47
N GLY A 116 -10.54 -15.81 4.18
CA GLY A 116 -11.16 -15.76 2.86
C GLY A 116 -11.51 -14.32 2.48
N GLY A 117 -11.33 -13.97 1.20
CA GLY A 117 -11.41 -12.61 0.67
C GLY A 117 -10.10 -11.82 0.71
N THR A 118 -9.00 -12.38 1.25
CA THR A 118 -7.70 -11.70 1.28
C THR A 118 -7.20 -11.40 -0.12
N VAL A 119 -6.82 -10.15 -0.36
CA VAL A 119 -6.10 -9.73 -1.57
C VAL A 119 -4.74 -9.19 -1.20
N ILE A 120 -3.70 -9.77 -1.82
CA ILE A 120 -2.33 -9.26 -1.76
C ILE A 120 -1.91 -8.88 -3.17
N LEU A 121 -1.41 -7.66 -3.34
CA LEU A 121 -0.91 -7.12 -4.59
C LEU A 121 0.60 -7.00 -4.55
N LYS A 122 1.23 -7.32 -5.69
CA LYS A 122 2.63 -7.05 -5.97
C LYS A 122 2.70 -6.11 -7.15
N GLU A 123 3.23 -4.92 -6.91
CA GLU A 123 3.49 -3.91 -7.93
C GLU A 123 5.00 -3.82 -8.14
N THR A 124 5.46 -4.16 -9.34
CA THR A 124 6.89 -4.11 -9.64
C THR A 124 7.33 -2.71 -10.06
N VAL A 125 8.54 -2.34 -9.68
CA VAL A 125 9.16 -1.04 -9.97
C VAL A 125 10.60 -1.28 -10.44
N SER A 126 11.04 -0.57 -11.46
CA SER A 126 12.41 -0.68 -11.98
C SER A 126 13.45 -0.14 -10.99
N VAL A 127 14.72 -0.54 -11.14
CA VAL A 127 15.84 0.17 -10.52
C VAL A 127 16.13 1.43 -11.34
N GLY A 128 15.82 2.60 -10.78
CA GLY A 128 16.09 3.89 -11.40
C GLY A 128 17.52 4.39 -11.18
N ALA A 129 18.13 4.03 -10.05
CA ALA A 129 19.51 4.41 -9.74
C ALA A 129 20.19 3.39 -8.82
N LYS A 130 21.54 3.40 -8.81
CA LYS A 130 22.37 2.60 -7.91
C LYS A 130 23.18 3.40 -6.88
N SER A 131 23.02 4.73 -6.91
CA SER A 131 23.68 5.67 -6.01
C SER A 131 22.81 6.90 -5.86
N MET A 132 22.60 7.34 -4.63
CA MET A 132 21.95 8.60 -4.27
C MET A 132 22.76 9.28 -3.16
N ALA A 133 22.33 10.46 -2.71
CA ALA A 133 22.98 11.18 -1.61
C ALA A 133 23.07 10.36 -0.30
N SER A 134 22.17 9.38 -0.10
CA SER A 134 22.19 8.47 1.05
C SER A 134 23.19 7.32 0.93
N GLY A 135 23.86 7.17 -0.22
CA GLY A 135 24.87 6.14 -0.49
C GLY A 135 24.55 5.24 -1.68
N ASN A 136 25.30 4.15 -1.78
CA ASN A 136 25.14 3.12 -2.79
C ASN A 136 24.03 2.15 -2.39
N GLY A 137 23.27 1.66 -3.36
CA GLY A 137 22.18 0.73 -3.14
C GLY A 137 21.37 0.55 -4.40
N TYR A 138 20.11 0.16 -4.27
CA TYR A 138 19.14 0.20 -5.35
C TYR A 138 18.06 1.21 -4.97
N PHE A 139 17.65 2.04 -5.92
CA PHE A 139 16.63 3.07 -5.72
C PHE A 139 15.55 2.89 -6.78
N GLN A 140 14.29 2.94 -6.36
CA GLN A 140 13.13 2.74 -7.23
C GLN A 140 13.06 3.80 -8.34
N GLY A 141 12.68 3.36 -9.53
CA GLY A 141 12.37 4.19 -10.69
C GLY A 141 10.88 4.10 -11.04
N GLU A 142 10.59 3.70 -12.27
CA GLU A 142 9.23 3.67 -12.82
C GLU A 142 8.49 2.37 -12.49
N PHE A 143 7.17 2.46 -12.30
CA PHE A 143 6.30 1.29 -12.20
C PHE A 143 6.40 0.42 -13.46
N ALA A 144 6.32 -0.90 -13.28
CA ALA A 144 6.48 -1.89 -14.35
C ALA A 144 5.23 -2.77 -14.50
N SER A 145 4.88 -3.62 -13.56
CA SER A 145 3.72 -4.53 -13.68
C SER A 145 2.93 -4.67 -12.39
N LEU A 146 1.68 -5.12 -12.48
CA LEU A 146 0.82 -5.38 -11.32
C LEU A 146 0.27 -6.81 -11.34
N GLU A 147 0.41 -7.50 -10.21
CA GLU A 147 -0.07 -8.86 -9.99
C GLU A 147 -0.84 -8.93 -8.66
N ALA A 148 -1.82 -9.81 -8.58
CA ALA A 148 -2.58 -10.10 -7.36
C ALA A 148 -2.56 -11.59 -7.03
N MET A 149 -2.65 -11.90 -5.74
CA MET A 149 -3.11 -13.18 -5.25
C MET A 149 -4.34 -12.98 -4.38
N VAL A 150 -5.37 -13.82 -4.58
CA VAL A 150 -6.65 -13.73 -3.88
C VAL A 150 -6.99 -15.06 -3.23
N LYS A 151 -7.33 -15.03 -1.95
CA LYS A 151 -7.81 -16.22 -1.23
C LYS A 151 -9.33 -16.26 -1.25
N ASP A 152 -9.91 -17.31 -1.81
CA ASP A 152 -11.34 -17.60 -1.75
C ASP A 152 -11.56 -19.09 -1.99
N GLU A 153 -11.70 -19.85 -0.91
CA GLU A 153 -11.87 -21.32 -0.97
C GLU A 153 -13.18 -21.75 -1.65
N ALA A 154 -14.20 -20.88 -1.68
CA ALA A 154 -15.46 -21.18 -2.33
C ALA A 154 -15.39 -20.93 -3.84
N ARG A 155 -14.62 -19.92 -4.28
CA ARG A 155 -14.43 -19.58 -5.70
C ARG A 155 -13.32 -20.38 -6.36
N PHE A 156 -12.25 -20.68 -5.64
CA PHE A 156 -11.04 -21.31 -6.15
C PHE A 156 -10.87 -22.73 -5.57
N THR A 157 -11.92 -23.54 -5.69
CA THR A 157 -11.93 -24.92 -5.19
C THR A 157 -10.93 -25.83 -5.89
N ASP A 158 -10.48 -25.43 -7.09
CA ASP A 158 -9.47 -26.08 -7.90
C ASP A 158 -8.03 -25.62 -7.58
N GLU A 159 -7.86 -24.54 -6.83
CA GLU A 159 -6.54 -24.01 -6.47
C GLU A 159 -6.09 -24.49 -5.09
N PRO A 160 -4.80 -24.83 -4.94
CA PRO A 160 -4.27 -25.27 -3.67
C PRO A 160 -4.27 -24.11 -2.66
N GLY A 161 -4.78 -24.38 -1.45
CA GLY A 161 -4.97 -23.37 -0.40
C GLY A 161 -6.07 -22.35 -0.68
N GLY A 162 -6.86 -22.52 -1.76
CA GLY A 162 -7.88 -21.56 -2.18
C GLY A 162 -7.31 -20.25 -2.70
N TRP A 163 -6.06 -20.24 -3.16
CA TRP A 163 -5.37 -19.04 -3.68
C TRP A 163 -5.32 -19.04 -5.20
N ALA A 164 -5.87 -18.01 -5.83
CA ALA A 164 -5.69 -17.76 -7.27
C ALA A 164 -4.81 -16.54 -7.53
N PHE A 165 -4.01 -16.60 -8.59
CA PHE A 165 -3.10 -15.54 -9.01
C PHE A 165 -3.60 -14.86 -10.28
N PHE A 166 -3.40 -13.54 -10.37
CA PHE A 166 -3.89 -12.71 -11.46
C PHE A 166 -2.84 -11.70 -11.90
N ARG A 167 -2.77 -11.43 -13.20
CA ARG A 167 -1.93 -10.38 -13.78
C ARG A 167 -2.81 -9.27 -14.37
N PHE A 168 -2.46 -8.01 -14.11
CA PHE A 168 -3.12 -6.82 -14.66
C PHE A 168 -2.28 -6.10 -15.73
N GLY A 169 -1.28 -6.77 -16.30
CA GLY A 169 -0.42 -6.20 -17.32
C GLY A 169 0.64 -5.23 -16.79
N GLU A 170 1.04 -4.31 -17.66
CA GLU A 170 2.16 -3.38 -17.45
C GLU A 170 1.65 -1.95 -17.18
N ALA A 171 2.47 -1.16 -16.50
CA ALA A 171 2.27 0.25 -16.26
C ALA A 171 2.52 1.07 -17.56
N PRO A 172 1.96 2.29 -17.66
CA PRO A 172 1.11 2.97 -16.67
C PRO A 172 -0.36 2.53 -16.71
N ASP A 173 -0.77 1.77 -17.73
CA ASP A 173 -2.16 1.45 -18.02
C ASP A 173 -2.44 -0.04 -17.74
N TYR A 174 -2.66 -0.37 -16.48
CA TYR A 174 -3.06 -1.71 -16.08
C TYR A 174 -4.43 -2.09 -16.67
N ASP A 175 -4.58 -3.37 -17.00
CA ASP A 175 -5.84 -3.95 -17.45
C ASP A 175 -6.91 -3.80 -16.36
N SER A 176 -8.15 -3.54 -16.75
CA SER A 176 -9.28 -3.45 -15.81
C SER A 176 -9.69 -4.81 -15.25
N ILE A 177 -9.26 -5.90 -15.90
CA ILE A 177 -9.55 -7.29 -15.57
C ILE A 177 -8.25 -8.06 -15.38
N GLY A 178 -8.15 -8.80 -14.28
CA GLY A 178 -7.01 -9.65 -14.00
C GLY A 178 -7.07 -10.93 -14.82
N ALA A 179 -6.04 -11.19 -15.61
CA ALA A 179 -5.87 -12.47 -16.28
C ALA A 179 -5.47 -13.53 -15.23
N ARG A 180 -6.31 -14.57 -15.05
CA ARG A 180 -6.02 -15.68 -14.14
C ARG A 180 -4.80 -16.46 -14.65
N MET A 181 -3.81 -16.61 -13.78
CA MET A 181 -2.60 -17.38 -14.05
C MET A 181 -2.87 -18.87 -13.83
N LYS A 182 -2.10 -19.75 -14.48
CA LYS A 182 -2.20 -21.19 -14.25
C LYS A 182 -1.59 -21.54 -12.91
N THR A 183 -2.13 -22.57 -12.26
CA THR A 183 -1.63 -23.10 -10.99
C THR A 183 -0.13 -23.41 -11.05
N GLU A 184 0.36 -23.99 -12.15
CA GLU A 184 1.77 -24.36 -12.27
C GLU A 184 2.72 -23.17 -12.38
N ASP A 185 2.23 -22.03 -12.87
CA ASP A 185 3.02 -20.82 -13.07
C ASP A 185 3.26 -20.05 -11.76
N CYS A 186 2.40 -20.24 -10.75
CA CYS A 186 2.42 -19.43 -9.51
C CYS A 186 2.31 -20.28 -8.24
N ASN A 187 1.22 -21.04 -8.08
CA ASN A 187 0.95 -21.78 -6.84
C ASN A 187 2.04 -22.80 -6.52
N SER A 188 2.63 -23.45 -7.53
CA SER A 188 3.71 -24.43 -7.31
C SER A 188 4.92 -23.84 -6.58
N CYS A 189 5.31 -22.60 -6.90
CA CYS A 189 6.39 -21.91 -6.20
C CYS A 189 5.93 -21.44 -4.82
N HIS A 190 4.73 -20.86 -4.75
CA HIS A 190 4.16 -20.34 -3.51
C HIS A 190 3.83 -21.42 -2.46
N ALA A 191 3.63 -22.68 -2.87
CA ALA A 191 3.46 -23.81 -1.96
C ALA A 191 4.69 -24.02 -1.04
N GLY A 192 5.86 -23.52 -1.44
CA GLY A 192 7.08 -23.53 -0.62
C GLY A 192 7.16 -22.41 0.42
N ALA A 193 6.20 -21.48 0.46
CA ALA A 193 6.18 -20.39 1.42
C ALA A 193 5.92 -20.90 2.85
N SER A 194 6.45 -20.18 3.84
CA SER A 194 6.36 -20.59 5.25
C SER A 194 4.96 -20.40 5.87
N GLU A 195 4.10 -19.61 5.25
CA GLU A 195 2.78 -19.27 5.78
C GLU A 195 1.74 -19.15 4.66
N ASP A 196 0.92 -20.20 4.49
CA ASP A 196 -0.32 -20.13 3.69
C ASP A 196 -0.13 -19.49 2.31
N TYR A 197 0.85 -20.00 1.55
CA TYR A 197 1.23 -19.52 0.20
C TYR A 197 1.81 -18.09 0.15
N VAL A 198 2.01 -17.42 1.29
CA VAL A 198 2.59 -16.07 1.38
C VAL A 198 4.00 -16.14 1.97
N PHE A 199 4.99 -15.59 1.26
CA PHE A 199 6.40 -15.49 1.70
C PHE A 199 6.60 -14.44 2.81
N SER A 200 5.90 -14.61 3.94
CA SER A 200 5.84 -13.63 5.03
C SER A 200 7.17 -13.40 5.74
N GLU A 201 8.15 -14.30 5.59
CA GLU A 201 9.53 -14.10 6.02
C GLU A 201 10.23 -12.92 5.32
N THR A 202 9.71 -12.47 4.18
CA THR A 202 10.19 -11.26 3.47
C THR A 202 9.39 -9.99 3.81
N TYR A 203 8.27 -10.12 4.53
CA TYR A 203 7.35 -9.03 4.86
C TYR A 203 7.38 -8.67 6.36
N PRO A 204 8.27 -7.74 6.79
CA PRO A 204 8.46 -7.42 8.21
C PRO A 204 7.21 -6.84 8.88
N VAL A 205 6.35 -6.15 8.12
CA VAL A 205 5.09 -5.59 8.66
C VAL A 205 4.14 -6.70 9.09
N LEU A 206 4.02 -7.79 8.31
CA LEU A 206 3.22 -8.95 8.69
C LEU A 206 3.81 -9.64 9.93
N ARG A 207 5.13 -9.90 9.94
CA ARG A 207 5.78 -10.53 11.10
C ARG A 207 5.59 -9.74 12.39
N ALA A 208 5.66 -8.41 12.33
CA ALA A 208 5.43 -7.54 13.47
C ALA A 208 3.95 -7.49 13.89
N ALA A 209 3.02 -7.66 12.95
CA ALA A 209 1.58 -7.65 13.21
C ALA A 209 1.05 -8.97 13.73
N ARG A 210 1.76 -10.09 13.52
CA ARG A 210 1.32 -11.42 13.97
C ARG A 210 1.08 -11.41 15.49
N PRO A 211 -0.06 -11.95 15.98
CA PRO A 211 -0.30 -12.09 17.41
C PRO A 211 0.86 -12.85 18.07
N LYS A 212 1.36 -12.30 19.19
CA LYS A 212 2.25 -13.08 20.05
C LYS A 212 1.41 -14.18 20.69
N LEU A 213 1.79 -15.44 20.48
CA LEU A 213 1.21 -16.52 21.26
C LEU A 213 1.47 -16.21 22.74
N PRO A 214 0.51 -16.49 23.65
CA PRO A 214 0.80 -16.45 25.08
C PRO A 214 2.03 -17.32 25.33
N ALA A 215 2.98 -16.82 26.10
CA ALA A 215 4.07 -17.67 26.59
C ALA A 215 3.42 -18.81 27.38
N GLU A 216 3.72 -20.06 26.98
CA GLU A 216 3.35 -21.26 27.74
C GLU A 216 4.05 -21.30 29.09
#